data_AF-A0A444XZT0-F1
#
_entry.id   AF-A0A444XZT0-F1
#
_cell.length_a   1.000
_cell.length_b   1.000
_cell.length_c   1.000
_cell.angle_alpha   90.00
_cell.angle_beta   90.00
_cell.angle_gamma   90.00
#
_symmetry.space_group_name_H-M   'P 1'
#
loop_
_entity.id
_entity.type
_entity.pdbx_description
1 polymer ?
#
loop_
_entity_poly.entity_id
_entity_poly.type
_entity_poly.pdbx_seq_one_letter_code
_entity_poly.pdbx_strand_id
1 'polypeptide(L)'
;MKYFKKNFEFDYAAGVKWALRILGDRWKAHKYNLRGEYFFLNKRKAESLVANPSDIPPVEWTTFVDHYMDPKTKKQCLQNARNREKLIVSHAGGNKSNSRRATQMEKKLGRPVCRSEVIVSNLLKKYGSYVSGKGQQLAVSV
;
A
#
# COMPACT_ATOMS: atom_id res chain seq x y z
N MET A 1 21.07 -32.13 5.23
CA MET A 1 20.13 -31.81 4.11
C MET A 1 19.35 -32.99 3.53
N LYS A 2 19.89 -34.24 3.49
CA LYS A 2 19.17 -35.39 2.91
C LYS A 2 17.81 -35.72 3.58
N TYR A 3 17.71 -35.57 4.90
CA TYR A 3 16.47 -35.84 5.64
C TYR A 3 15.35 -34.80 5.41
N PHE A 4 15.70 -33.52 5.24
CA PHE A 4 14.73 -32.46 4.99
C PHE A 4 14.06 -32.58 3.61
N LYS A 5 14.85 -32.88 2.57
CA LYS A 5 14.32 -33.05 1.20
C LYS A 5 13.43 -34.29 1.05
N LYS A 6 13.60 -35.31 1.89
CA LYS A 6 12.80 -36.54 1.86
C LYS A 6 11.39 -36.36 2.44
N ASN A 7 11.23 -35.42 3.37
CA ASN A 7 9.99 -35.25 4.12
C ASN A 7 9.23 -33.95 3.79
N PHE A 8 9.85 -33.05 3.03
CA PHE A 8 9.25 -31.77 2.64
C PHE A 8 9.42 -31.53 1.14
N GLU A 9 8.30 -31.44 0.44
CA GLU A 9 8.26 -30.94 -0.94
C GLU A 9 8.32 -29.41 -0.89
N PHE A 10 9.43 -28.83 -1.34
CA PHE A 10 9.64 -27.39 -1.30
C PHE A 10 9.35 -26.78 -2.67
N ASP A 11 8.29 -25.98 -2.76
CA ASP A 11 8.03 -25.15 -3.93
C ASP A 11 9.02 -23.97 -3.93
N TYR A 12 10.16 -24.18 -4.59
CA TYR A 12 11.21 -23.17 -4.74
C TYR A 12 10.69 -21.91 -5.46
N ALA A 13 9.76 -22.03 -6.41
CA ALA A 13 9.22 -20.89 -7.11
C ALA A 13 8.36 -20.02 -6.17
N ALA A 14 7.50 -20.64 -5.37
CA ALA A 14 6.76 -19.94 -4.32
C ALA A 14 7.69 -19.33 -3.26
N GLY A 15 8.74 -20.05 -2.86
CA GLY A 15 9.74 -19.58 -1.90
C GLY A 15 10.49 -18.34 -2.37
N VAL A 16 10.99 -18.35 -3.61
CA VAL A 16 11.67 -17.20 -4.23
C VAL A 16 10.73 -16.00 -4.34
N LYS A 17 9.50 -16.22 -4.81
CA LYS A 17 8.49 -15.16 -4.90
C LYS A 17 8.19 -14.53 -3.54
N TRP A 18 8.07 -15.35 -2.51
CA TRP A 18 7.86 -14.89 -1.15
C TRP A 18 9.05 -14.06 -0.65
N ALA A 19 10.28 -14.54 -0.83
CA ALA A 19 11.49 -13.85 -0.40
C ALA A 19 11.65 -12.48 -1.07
N LEU A 20 11.46 -12.41 -2.39
CA LEU A 20 11.51 -11.15 -3.15
C LEU A 20 10.45 -10.15 -2.69
N ARG A 21 9.25 -10.61 -2.37
CA ARG A 21 8.19 -9.75 -1.81
C ARG A 21 8.63 -9.14 -0.48
N ILE A 22 9.14 -9.96 0.45
CA ILE A 22 9.60 -9.49 1.76
C ILE A 22 10.77 -8.51 1.61
N LEU A 23 11.72 -8.80 0.74
CA LEU A 23 12.84 -7.91 0.46
C LEU A 23 12.35 -6.58 -0.12
N GLY A 24 11.41 -6.61 -1.05
CA GLY A 24 10.79 -5.42 -1.63
C GLY A 24 10.03 -4.58 -0.60
N ASP A 25 9.32 -5.22 0.35
CA ASP A 25 8.64 -4.53 1.43
C ASP A 25 9.63 -3.85 2.40
N ARG A 26 10.71 -4.54 2.77
CA ARG A 26 11.79 -3.97 3.59
C ARG A 26 12.48 -2.80 2.88
N TRP A 27 12.75 -2.94 1.57
CA TRP A 27 13.35 -1.87 0.77
C TRP A 27 12.46 -0.63 0.68
N LYS A 28 11.15 -0.81 0.47
CA LYS A 28 10.18 0.30 0.48
C LYS A 28 10.16 1.01 1.85
N ALA A 29 10.17 0.25 2.94
CA ALA A 29 10.20 0.81 4.29
C ALA A 29 11.49 1.59 4.57
N HIS A 30 12.65 1.02 4.19
CA HIS A 30 13.93 1.70 4.34
C HIS A 30 13.97 3.04 3.57
N LYS A 31 13.55 3.06 2.29
CA LYS A 31 13.44 4.31 1.52
C LYS A 31 12.47 5.32 2.12
N TYR A 32 11.37 4.86 2.72
CA TYR A 32 10.42 5.74 3.41
C TYR A 32 11.07 6.41 4.62
N ASN A 33 11.81 5.64 5.43
CA ASN A 33 12.52 6.16 6.60
C ASN A 33 13.63 7.14 6.19
N LEU A 34 14.46 6.77 5.20
CA LEU A 34 15.47 7.68 4.63
C LEU A 34 14.84 9.00 4.16
N ARG A 35 13.71 8.92 3.48
CA ARG A 35 13.01 10.14 3.08
C ARG A 35 12.61 10.98 4.30
N GLY A 36 12.05 10.34 5.33
CA GLY A 36 11.65 11.01 6.57
C GLY A 36 12.81 11.67 7.31
N GLU A 37 13.98 11.05 7.31
CA GLU A 37 15.18 11.54 8.02
C GLU A 37 15.93 12.64 7.25
N TYR A 38 15.99 12.53 5.92
CA TYR A 38 16.86 13.39 5.12
C TYR A 38 16.12 14.49 4.35
N PHE A 39 14.80 14.39 4.18
CA PHE A 39 13.99 15.32 3.38
C PHE A 39 12.92 16.01 4.24
N PHE A 40 13.35 17.03 4.99
CA PHE A 40 12.46 17.97 5.67
C PHE A 40 12.18 19.20 4.81
N LEU A 41 11.14 19.95 5.18
CA LEU A 41 10.81 21.22 4.54
C LEU A 41 12.05 22.15 4.58
N ASN A 42 12.43 22.71 3.42
CA ASN A 42 13.49 23.70 3.23
C ASN A 42 14.96 23.24 3.19
N LYS A 43 15.28 21.94 3.15
CA LYS A 43 16.67 21.50 2.88
C LYS A 43 17.10 21.75 1.43
N ARG A 44 18.31 22.29 1.24
CA ARG A 44 18.90 22.45 -0.09
C ARG A 44 19.43 21.12 -0.62
N LYS A 45 19.40 20.94 -1.94
CA LYS A 45 19.91 19.73 -2.61
C LYS A 45 21.36 19.40 -2.21
N ALA A 46 22.22 20.41 -2.15
CA ALA A 46 23.62 20.25 -1.75
C ALA A 46 23.76 19.71 -0.32
N GLU A 47 22.95 20.21 0.62
CA GLU A 47 22.93 19.74 2.01
C GLU A 47 22.49 18.27 2.09
N SER A 48 21.51 17.86 1.29
CA SER A 48 21.09 16.46 1.20
C SER A 48 22.17 15.55 0.60
N LEU A 49 22.91 16.00 -0.43
CA LEU A 49 23.97 15.21 -1.05
C LEU A 49 25.13 14.95 -0.08
N VAL A 50 25.49 15.94 0.74
CA VAL A 50 26.56 15.80 1.75
C VAL A 50 26.15 14.85 2.88
N ALA A 51 24.86 14.77 3.20
CA ALA A 51 24.33 13.89 4.24
C ALA A 51 24.22 12.41 3.82
N ASN A 52 25.07 11.93 2.89
CA ASN A 52 25.05 10.54 2.43
C ASN A 52 25.26 9.55 3.59
N PRO A 53 24.33 8.61 3.84
CA PRO A 53 24.54 7.53 4.78
C PRO A 53 25.74 6.65 4.39
N SER A 54 26.48 6.14 5.37
CA SER A 54 27.68 5.32 5.12
C SER A 54 27.36 3.94 4.54
N ASP A 55 26.14 3.45 4.73
CA ASP A 55 25.63 2.18 4.24
C ASP A 55 25.09 2.25 2.80
N ILE A 56 25.06 3.44 2.18
CA ILE A 56 24.53 3.65 0.83
C ILE A 56 25.64 4.10 -0.12
N PRO A 57 25.81 3.44 -1.28
CA PRO A 57 26.75 3.89 -2.30
C PRO A 57 26.45 5.34 -2.74
N PRO A 58 27.46 6.22 -2.88
CA PRO A 58 27.25 7.63 -3.23
C PRO A 58 26.45 7.86 -4.52
N VAL A 59 26.60 6.97 -5.50
CA VAL A 59 25.85 7.03 -6.77
C VAL A 59 24.36 6.76 -6.55
N GLU A 60 24.03 5.78 -5.72
CA GLU A 60 22.64 5.46 -5.38
C GLU A 60 22.01 6.57 -4.55
N TRP A 61 22.77 7.14 -3.60
CA TRP A 61 22.33 8.29 -2.82
C TRP A 61 22.05 9.52 -3.69
N THR A 62 22.95 9.83 -4.63
CA THR A 62 22.77 10.94 -5.56
C THR A 62 21.50 10.75 -6.39
N THR A 63 21.27 9.54 -6.91
CA THR A 63 20.05 9.19 -7.65
C THR A 63 18.79 9.34 -6.79
N PHE A 64 18.86 8.93 -5.53
CA PHE A 64 17.75 9.07 -4.57
C PHE A 64 17.44 10.54 -4.29
N VAL A 65 18.46 11.36 -4.02
CA VAL A 65 18.32 12.80 -3.79
C VAL A 65 17.77 13.50 -5.03
N ASP A 66 18.28 13.20 -6.22
CA ASP A 66 17.81 13.75 -7.48
C ASP A 66 16.33 13.46 -7.71
N HIS A 67 15.91 12.21 -7.49
CA HIS A 67 14.53 11.80 -7.66
C HIS A 67 13.56 12.59 -6.76
N TYR A 68 13.89 12.79 -5.49
CA TYR A 68 13.01 13.49 -4.55
C TYR A 68 13.16 15.02 -4.59
N MET A 69 14.28 15.53 -5.11
CA MET A 69 14.48 16.96 -5.34
C MET A 69 13.87 17.46 -6.65
N ASP A 70 13.62 16.56 -7.60
CA ASP A 70 12.93 16.84 -8.86
C ASP A 70 11.58 17.55 -8.64
N PRO A 71 11.36 18.72 -9.27
CA PRO A 71 10.10 19.47 -9.16
C PRO A 71 8.86 18.65 -9.51
N LYS A 72 8.93 17.76 -10.50
CA LYS A 72 7.79 16.91 -10.89
C LYS A 72 7.45 15.92 -9.78
N THR A 73 8.44 15.23 -9.21
CA THR A 73 8.22 14.35 -8.04
C THR A 73 7.64 15.11 -6.85
N LYS A 74 8.15 16.31 -6.53
CA LYS A 74 7.63 17.15 -5.44
C LYS A 74 6.17 17.53 -5.65
N LYS A 75 5.83 18.00 -6.86
CA LYS A 75 4.44 18.33 -7.24
C LYS A 75 3.51 17.12 -7.07
N GLN A 76 3.93 15.95 -7.53
CA GLN A 76 3.15 14.72 -7.40
C GLN A 76 2.95 14.33 -5.92
N CYS A 77 3.99 14.42 -5.10
CA CYS A 77 3.90 14.11 -3.67
C CYS A 77 2.91 15.04 -2.95
N LEU A 78 2.97 16.35 -3.21
CA LEU A 78 2.04 17.33 -2.64
C LEU A 78 0.60 17.07 -3.08
N GLN A 79 0.39 16.74 -4.36
CA GLN A 79 -0.94 16.39 -4.86
C GLN A 79 -1.47 15.11 -4.19
N ASN A 80 -0.64 14.09 -4.02
CA ASN A 80 -1.02 12.84 -3.36
C ASN A 80 -1.39 13.07 -1.89
N ALA A 81 -0.66 13.93 -1.18
CA ALA A 81 -0.98 14.31 0.19
C ALA A 81 -2.34 15.02 0.28
N ARG A 82 -2.58 16.03 -0.57
CA ARG A 82 -3.88 16.72 -0.67
C ARG A 82 -5.04 15.78 -1.02
N ASN A 83 -4.81 14.85 -1.94
CA ASN A 83 -5.83 13.84 -2.29
C ASN A 83 -6.12 12.90 -1.12
N ARG A 84 -5.10 12.54 -0.33
CA ARG A 84 -5.25 11.71 0.87
C ARG A 84 -6.02 12.43 1.97
N GLU A 85 -5.82 13.73 2.15
CA GLU A 85 -6.61 14.55 3.09
C GLU A 85 -8.11 14.59 2.70
N LYS A 86 -8.40 14.60 1.39
CA LYS A 86 -9.77 14.55 0.86
C LYS A 86 -10.41 13.16 0.93
N LEU A 87 -9.70 12.12 1.36
CA LEU A 87 -10.26 10.76 1.46
C LEU A 87 -11.26 10.69 2.62
N ILE A 88 -12.56 10.68 2.30
CA ILE A 88 -13.64 10.66 3.29
C ILE A 88 -13.83 9.26 3.90
N VAL A 89 -13.77 8.21 3.07
CA VAL A 89 -14.04 6.83 3.48
C VAL A 89 -12.96 5.89 2.98
N SER A 90 -12.52 5.00 3.87
CA SER A 90 -11.63 3.89 3.51
C SER A 90 -12.46 2.65 3.20
N HIS A 91 -12.07 1.90 2.17
CA HIS A 91 -12.71 0.65 1.75
C HIS A 91 -11.81 -0.56 2.05
N ALA A 92 -12.40 -1.71 2.33
CA ALA A 92 -11.77 -3.02 2.48
C ALA A 92 -12.21 -4.01 1.38
N GLY A 93 -12.57 -3.47 0.21
CA GLY A 93 -12.99 -4.25 -0.96
C GLY A 93 -11.94 -5.26 -1.45
N GLY A 94 -10.65 -4.96 -1.23
CA GLY A 94 -9.53 -5.73 -1.74
C GLY A 94 -9.50 -5.77 -3.27
N ASN A 95 -8.84 -6.78 -3.84
CA ASN A 95 -8.74 -6.96 -5.30
C ASN A 95 -10.01 -7.57 -5.94
N LYS A 96 -11.09 -7.71 -5.17
CA LYS A 96 -12.35 -8.29 -5.68
C LYS A 96 -13.18 -7.19 -6.33
N SER A 97 -13.43 -7.32 -7.63
CA SER A 97 -14.33 -6.44 -8.37
C SER A 97 -15.74 -6.39 -7.77
N ASN A 98 -16.42 -5.25 -7.90
CA ASN A 98 -17.81 -5.10 -7.46
C ASN A 98 -18.76 -6.12 -8.12
N SER A 99 -18.57 -6.48 -9.39
CA SER A 99 -19.43 -7.48 -10.07
C SER A 99 -19.33 -8.86 -9.41
N ARG A 100 -18.11 -9.36 -9.19
CA ARG A 100 -17.88 -10.62 -8.46
C ARG A 100 -18.45 -10.60 -7.05
N ARG A 101 -18.41 -9.45 -6.38
CA ARG A 101 -18.95 -9.26 -5.04
C ARG A 101 -20.49 -9.29 -5.07
N ALA A 102 -21.10 -8.60 -6.01
CA ALA A 102 -22.55 -8.62 -6.23
C ALA A 102 -23.06 -10.05 -6.42
N THR A 103 -22.48 -10.80 -7.36
CA THR A 103 -22.86 -12.20 -7.61
C THR A 103 -22.74 -13.09 -6.37
N GLN A 104 -21.70 -12.89 -5.55
CA GLN A 104 -21.55 -13.63 -4.29
C GLN A 104 -22.61 -13.24 -3.26
N MET A 105 -22.97 -11.96 -3.18
CA MET A 105 -24.02 -11.48 -2.29
C MET A 105 -25.39 -11.99 -2.73
N GLU A 106 -25.71 -11.97 -4.03
CA GLU A 106 -26.98 -12.49 -4.56
C GLU A 106 -27.15 -13.97 -4.26
N LYS A 107 -26.11 -14.77 -4.49
CA LYS A 107 -26.11 -16.20 -4.14
C LYS A 107 -26.31 -16.43 -2.65
N LYS A 108 -25.73 -15.58 -1.80
CA LYS A 108 -25.84 -15.70 -0.34
C LYS A 108 -27.22 -15.27 0.18
N LEU A 109 -27.82 -14.24 -0.42
CA LEU A 109 -29.10 -13.67 0.01
C LEU A 109 -30.30 -14.31 -0.68
N GLY A 110 -30.10 -15.03 -1.79
CA GLY A 110 -31.18 -15.61 -2.58
C GLY A 110 -32.02 -14.57 -3.32
N ARG A 111 -31.52 -13.33 -3.47
CA ARG A 111 -32.21 -12.24 -4.15
C ARG A 111 -31.24 -11.34 -4.92
N PRO A 112 -31.71 -10.57 -5.91
CA PRO A 112 -30.92 -9.50 -6.51
C PRO A 112 -30.40 -8.50 -5.46
N VAL A 113 -29.18 -8.01 -5.66
CA VAL A 113 -28.58 -6.98 -4.80
C VAL A 113 -28.45 -5.67 -5.55
N CYS A 114 -28.73 -4.57 -4.88
CA CYS A 114 -28.59 -3.26 -5.49
C CYS A 114 -27.13 -2.77 -5.45
N ARG A 115 -26.82 -1.77 -6.26
CA ARG A 115 -25.47 -1.21 -6.35
C ARG A 115 -25.00 -0.60 -5.02
N SER A 116 -25.89 0.02 -4.25
CA SER A 116 -25.54 0.62 -2.95
C SER A 116 -25.16 -0.46 -1.93
N GLU A 117 -25.86 -1.59 -1.88
CA GLU A 117 -25.50 -2.73 -1.02
C GLU A 117 -24.08 -3.24 -1.31
N VAL A 118 -23.71 -3.33 -2.59
CA VAL A 118 -22.36 -3.73 -3.00
C VAL A 118 -21.32 -2.71 -2.53
N ILE A 119 -21.61 -1.41 -2.65
CA ILE A 119 -20.72 -0.34 -2.18
C ILE A 119 -20.56 -0.38 -0.66
N VAL A 120 -21.66 -0.49 0.09
CA VAL A 120 -21.65 -0.57 1.56
C VAL A 120 -20.86 -1.79 2.02
N SER A 121 -20.97 -2.92 1.33
CA SER A 121 -20.19 -4.13 1.67
C SER A 121 -18.68 -3.98 1.47
N ASN A 122 -18.22 -2.98 0.69
CA ASN A 122 -16.79 -2.63 0.59
C ASN A 122 -16.31 -1.81 1.79
N LEU A 123 -17.21 -1.25 2.61
CA LEU A 123 -16.87 -0.50 3.82
C LEU A 123 -16.68 -1.43 5.04
N LEU A 124 -16.97 -2.72 4.87
CA LEU A 124 -16.86 -3.74 5.91
C LEU A 124 -15.53 -4.50 5.79
N LYS A 125 -14.91 -4.77 6.94
CA LYS A 125 -13.80 -5.71 7.09
C LYS A 125 -14.30 -7.15 6.93
N LYS A 126 -13.37 -8.10 6.83
CA LYS A 126 -13.66 -9.55 6.71
C LYS A 126 -14.64 -10.05 7.78
N TYR A 127 -14.57 -9.52 9.00
CA TYR A 127 -15.39 -9.93 10.15
C TYR A 127 -16.63 -9.07 10.38
N GLY A 128 -17.02 -8.22 9.42
CA GLY A 128 -18.27 -7.46 9.48
C GLY A 128 -18.22 -6.13 10.24
N SER A 129 -17.08 -5.75 10.83
CA SER A 129 -16.91 -4.40 11.39
C SER A 129 -16.55 -3.38 10.31
N TYR A 130 -16.98 -2.12 10.47
CA TYR A 130 -16.65 -1.05 9.53
C TYR A 130 -15.17 -0.70 9.54
N VAL A 131 -14.66 -0.28 8.38
CA VAL A 131 -13.26 0.15 8.21
C VAL A 131 -13.00 1.48 8.93
N SER A 132 -13.97 2.40 8.90
CA SER A 132 -13.91 3.69 9.60
C SER A 132 -15.29 4.11 10.11
N GLY A 133 -15.33 4.94 11.15
CA GLY A 133 -16.58 5.50 11.68
C GLY A 133 -17.36 6.32 10.65
N LYS A 134 -16.66 7.07 9.78
CA LYS A 134 -17.30 7.77 8.64
C LYS A 134 -17.99 6.80 7.68
N GLY A 135 -17.37 5.64 7.43
CA GLY A 135 -17.98 4.60 6.58
C GLY A 135 -19.24 4.00 7.20
N GLN A 136 -19.25 3.83 8.53
CA GLN A 136 -20.44 3.39 9.26
C GLN A 136 -21.57 4.41 9.17
N GLN A 137 -21.29 5.69 9.41
CA GLN A 137 -22.29 6.76 9.33
C GLN A 137 -22.96 6.78 7.96
N LEU A 138 -22.16 6.74 6.89
CA LEU A 138 -22.67 6.72 5.51
C LEU A 138 -23.52 5.49 5.22
N ALA A 139 -23.17 4.32 5.74
CA ALA A 139 -23.94 3.09 5.54
C ALA A 139 -25.29 3.11 6.26
N VAL A 140 -25.42 3.85 7.36
CA VAL A 140 -26.67 4.00 8.12
C VAL A 140 -27.58 5.08 7.52
N SER A 141 -27.01 6.02 6.76
CA SER A 141 -27.76 7.09 6.08
C SER A 141 -28.28 6.71 4.68
N VAL A 142 -28.06 5.47 4.23
CA VAL A 142 -28.48 4.91 2.93
C VAL A 142 -29.64 3.97 3.14
#